data_AF-A0A2J0L6T9-F1
#
_entry.id   AF-A0A2J0L6T9-F1
#
_cell.length_a   1.000
_cell.length_b   1.000
_cell.length_c   1.000
_cell.angle_alpha   90.00
_cell.angle_beta   90.00
_cell.angle_gamma   90.00
#
_symmetry.space_group_name_H-M   'P 1'
#
loop_
_entity.id
_entity.type
_entity.pdbx_description
1 polymer ?
#
loop_
_entity_poly.entity_id
_entity_poly.type
_entity_poly.pdbx_seq_one_letter_code
_entity_poly.pdbx_strand_id
1 'polypeptide(L)'
;MNLNNLISSLGIKSNLAGDMSFLILFLLVSFVVSFALGKHRLLVSLLGVYAAYAVVNMADFEFVRSANNKTLLFLAVLVGFVILFSRIIRANVSGHGPMLMTKLVVGTAIVVGLSLSIIFNWYSAKETADFVTPNIRKFFTGDLYQFLWGIAPLVYLGIVRKRID
;
A
#
# COMPACT_ATOMS: atom_id res chain seq x y z
N MET A 1 -27.51 -21.86 -16.88
CA MET A 1 -26.19 -21.70 -17.51
C MET A 1 -25.25 -21.04 -16.51
N ASN A 2 -24.09 -21.64 -16.25
CA ASN A 2 -23.13 -21.12 -15.29
C ASN A 2 -22.36 -19.96 -15.93
N LEU A 3 -22.42 -18.76 -15.34
CA LEU A 3 -21.76 -17.54 -15.86
C LEU A 3 -20.26 -17.78 -16.12
N ASN A 4 -19.62 -18.62 -15.29
CA ASN A 4 -18.22 -19.00 -15.44
C ASN A 4 -17.94 -19.76 -16.75
N ASN A 5 -18.91 -20.50 -17.29
CA ASN A 5 -18.77 -21.24 -18.56
C ASN A 5 -18.90 -20.31 -19.77
N LEU A 6 -19.69 -19.24 -19.67
CA LEU A 6 -19.80 -18.21 -20.72
C LEU A 6 -18.55 -17.33 -20.75
N ILE A 7 -18.04 -16.92 -19.59
CA ILE A 7 -16.85 -16.08 -19.49
C ILE A 7 -15.59 -16.81 -19.97
N SER A 8 -15.46 -18.10 -19.64
CA SER A 8 -14.35 -18.92 -20.15
C SER A 8 -14.42 -19.18 -21.66
N SER A 9 -15.63 -19.28 -22.26
CA SER A 9 -15.78 -19.38 -23.72
C SER A 9 -15.38 -18.11 -24.50
N LEU A 10 -15.29 -16.96 -23.82
CA LEU A 10 -14.82 -15.69 -24.38
C LEU A 10 -13.29 -15.51 -24.23
N GLY A 11 -12.57 -16.55 -23.77
CA GLY A 11 -11.11 -16.50 -23.54
C GLY A 11 -10.71 -15.72 -22.28
N ILE A 12 -11.67 -15.30 -21.46
CA ILE A 12 -11.44 -14.56 -20.23
C ILE A 12 -11.21 -15.56 -19.09
N LYS A 13 -9.98 -15.65 -18.57
CA LYS A 13 -9.68 -16.48 -17.38
C LYS A 13 -10.56 -16.03 -16.22
N SER A 14 -11.17 -16.96 -15.46
CA SER A 14 -12.12 -16.65 -14.38
C SER A 14 -11.56 -15.70 -13.31
N ASN A 15 -10.24 -15.66 -13.15
CA ASN A 15 -9.58 -14.79 -12.17
C ASN A 15 -9.41 -13.34 -12.67
N LEU A 16 -9.61 -13.06 -13.97
CA LEU A 16 -9.41 -11.73 -14.53
C LEU A 16 -10.38 -10.70 -13.94
N ALA A 17 -11.65 -11.07 -13.76
CA ALA A 17 -12.64 -10.17 -13.17
C ALA A 17 -12.30 -9.81 -11.71
N GLY A 18 -11.84 -10.79 -10.93
CA GLY A 18 -11.37 -10.57 -9.56
C GLY A 18 -10.12 -9.69 -9.51
N ASP A 19 -9.14 -9.98 -10.36
CA ASP A 19 -7.89 -9.21 -10.46
C ASP A 19 -8.17 -7.74 -10.83
N MET A 20 -9.04 -7.50 -11.82
CA MET A 20 -9.43 -6.16 -12.26
C MET A 20 -10.23 -5.41 -11.18
N SER A 21 -11.16 -6.10 -10.50
CA SER A 21 -11.94 -5.49 -9.42
C SER A 21 -11.03 -5.05 -8.27
N PHE A 22 -10.06 -5.88 -7.89
CA PHE A 22 -9.07 -5.52 -6.88
C PHE A 22 -8.23 -4.32 -7.33
N LEU A 23 -7.76 -4.31 -8.58
CA LEU A 23 -6.95 -3.21 -9.12
C LEU A 23 -7.73 -1.88 -9.10
N ILE A 24 -8.99 -1.89 -9.51
CA ILE A 24 -9.86 -0.70 -9.47
C ILE A 24 -10.03 -0.22 -8.02
N LEU A 25 -10.32 -1.12 -7.08
CA LEU A 25 -10.43 -0.78 -5.66
C LEU A 25 -9.13 -0.22 -5.10
N PHE A 26 -7.99 -0.84 -5.42
CA PHE A 26 -6.67 -0.39 -5.01
C PHE A 26 -6.36 1.03 -5.52
N LEU A 27 -6.64 1.30 -6.80
CA LEU A 27 -6.46 2.64 -7.38
C LEU A 27 -7.41 3.66 -6.76
N LEU A 28 -8.67 3.28 -6.52
CA LEU A 28 -9.67 4.14 -5.91
C LEU A 28 -9.29 4.50 -4.47
N VAL A 29 -8.88 3.52 -3.66
CA VAL A 29 -8.40 3.74 -2.28
C VAL A 29 -7.16 4.63 -2.30
N SER A 30 -6.20 4.37 -3.19
CA SER A 30 -4.99 5.19 -3.33
C SER A 30 -5.33 6.63 -3.70
N PHE A 31 -6.28 6.83 -4.60
CA PHE A 31 -6.77 8.14 -5.00
C PHE A 31 -7.44 8.87 -3.82
N VAL A 32 -8.37 8.23 -3.11
CA VAL A 32 -9.07 8.82 -1.96
C VAL A 32 -8.09 9.17 -0.84
N VAL A 33 -7.17 8.26 -0.50
CA VAL A 33 -6.17 8.48 0.55
C VAL A 33 -5.18 9.61 0.16
N SER A 34 -4.97 9.86 -1.14
CA SER A 34 -4.10 10.96 -1.59
C SER A 34 -4.60 12.33 -1.14
N PHE A 35 -5.92 12.53 -1.03
CA PHE A 35 -6.49 13.76 -0.49
C PHE A 35 -6.27 13.89 1.02
N ALA A 36 -6.35 12.79 1.76
CA ALA A 36 -6.14 12.79 3.21
C ALA A 36 -4.67 13.04 3.60
N LEU A 37 -3.73 12.49 2.83
CA LEU A 37 -2.30 12.74 3.04
C LEU A 37 -1.89 14.13 2.53
N GLY A 38 -2.32 14.47 1.32
CA GLY A 38 -1.95 15.71 0.65
C GLY A 38 -0.43 15.88 0.51
N LYS A 39 -0.02 17.08 0.08
CA LYS A 39 1.40 17.38 -0.22
C LYS A 39 2.32 17.39 1.00
N HIS A 40 1.78 17.52 2.21
CA HIS A 40 2.57 17.71 3.44
C HIS A 40 2.81 16.41 4.21
N ARG A 41 1.93 15.42 4.08
CA ARG A 41 2.02 14.19 4.86
C ARG A 41 2.58 13.02 4.07
N LEU A 42 2.50 13.06 2.74
CA LEU A 42 2.89 11.93 1.88
C LEU A 42 4.33 11.43 2.13
N LEU A 43 5.31 12.34 2.17
CA LEU A 43 6.71 11.96 2.37
C LEU A 43 6.93 11.35 3.77
N VAL A 44 6.22 11.87 4.78
CA VAL A 44 6.23 11.32 6.14
C VAL A 44 5.54 9.96 6.18
N SER A 45 4.46 9.75 5.42
CA SER A 45 3.79 8.45 5.32
C SER A 45 4.67 7.38 4.68
N LEU A 46 5.44 7.72 3.64
CA LEU A 46 6.41 6.79 3.04
C LEU A 46 7.42 6.28 4.07
N LEU A 47 7.97 7.19 4.90
CA LEU A 47 8.87 6.81 6.00
C LEU A 47 8.14 6.09 7.13
N GLY A 48 6.91 6.53 7.42
CA GLY A 48 6.07 5.98 8.47
C GLY A 48 5.72 4.51 8.27
N VAL A 49 5.62 4.04 7.01
CA VAL A 49 5.40 2.61 6.73
C VAL A 49 6.57 1.77 7.23
N TYR A 50 7.82 2.19 7.00
CA TYR A 50 8.99 1.48 7.53
C TYR A 50 9.07 1.56 9.05
N ALA A 51 8.79 2.74 9.63
CA ALA A 51 8.81 2.93 11.08
C ALA A 51 7.75 2.04 11.76
N ALA A 52 6.53 2.03 11.22
CA ALA A 52 5.45 1.18 11.72
C ALA A 52 5.79 -0.30 11.61
N TYR A 53 6.35 -0.73 10.47
CA TYR A 53 6.80 -2.10 10.29
C TYR A 53 7.87 -2.51 11.31
N ALA A 54 8.87 -1.66 11.54
CA ALA A 54 9.92 -1.91 12.53
C ALA A 54 9.35 -2.04 13.94
N VAL A 55 8.44 -1.13 14.34
CA VAL A 55 7.78 -1.17 15.65
C VAL A 55 6.99 -2.46 15.83
N VAL A 56 6.19 -2.87 14.84
CA VAL A 56 5.40 -4.12 14.93
C VAL A 56 6.30 -5.35 15.01
N ASN A 57 7.43 -5.37 14.30
CA ASN A 57 8.37 -6.49 14.35
C ASN A 57 9.17 -6.57 15.66
N MET A 58 9.41 -5.43 16.33
CA MET A 58 10.06 -5.39 17.64
C MET A 58 9.10 -5.67 18.79
N ALA A 59 7.78 -5.61 18.55
CA ALA A 59 6.76 -5.85 19.55
C ALA A 59 6.57 -7.35 19.81
N ASP A 60 7.27 -7.88 20.82
CA ASP A 60 7.10 -9.26 21.30
C ASP A 60 6.06 -9.36 22.43
N PHE A 61 4.88 -8.78 22.21
CA PHE A 61 3.77 -8.88 23.17
C PHE A 61 2.80 -9.99 22.73
N GLU A 62 2.23 -10.73 23.69
CA GLU A 62 1.29 -11.82 23.40
C GLU A 62 0.10 -11.36 22.55
N PHE A 63 -0.41 -10.15 22.77
CA PHE A 63 -1.52 -9.61 22.01
C PHE A 63 -1.17 -9.31 20.54
N VAL A 64 0.11 -9.24 20.16
CA VAL A 64 0.58 -8.95 18.78
C VAL A 64 0.87 -10.23 18.00
N ARG A 65 0.55 -11.42 18.54
CA ARG A 65 0.82 -12.69 17.86
C ARG A 65 -0.09 -12.95 16.65
N SER A 66 -1.34 -12.48 16.68
CA SER A 66 -2.29 -12.69 15.58
C SER A 66 -2.09 -11.69 14.43
N ALA A 67 -2.34 -12.13 13.19
CA ALA A 67 -2.22 -11.27 12.00
C ALA A 67 -3.14 -10.04 12.05
N ASN A 68 -4.37 -10.20 12.57
CA ASN A 68 -5.29 -9.09 12.79
C ASN A 68 -4.72 -8.04 13.76
N ASN A 69 -4.15 -8.48 14.88
CA ASN A 69 -3.63 -7.54 15.87
C ASN A 69 -2.35 -6.85 15.38
N LYS A 70 -1.49 -7.55 14.62
CA LYS A 70 -0.37 -6.93 13.91
C LYS A 70 -0.83 -5.86 12.93
N THR A 71 -1.88 -6.15 12.16
CA THR A 71 -2.46 -5.21 11.20
C THR A 71 -3.02 -3.97 11.88
N LEU A 72 -3.79 -4.15 12.94
CA LEU A 72 -4.34 -3.03 13.72
C LEU A 72 -3.23 -2.19 14.35
N LEU A 73 -2.23 -2.82 14.95
CA LEU A 73 -1.09 -2.12 15.55
C LEU A 73 -0.30 -1.36 14.48
N PHE A 74 -0.03 -1.98 13.34
CA PHE A 74 0.68 -1.35 12.23
C PHE A 74 -0.06 -0.11 11.72
N LEU A 75 -1.37 -0.20 11.49
CA LEU A 75 -2.17 0.94 11.04
C LEU A 75 -2.22 2.03 12.10
N ALA A 76 -2.38 1.68 13.39
CA ALA A 76 -2.39 2.64 14.48
C ALA A 76 -1.05 3.38 14.60
N VAL A 77 0.07 2.65 14.54
CA VAL A 77 1.42 3.23 14.58
C VAL A 77 1.67 4.09 13.36
N LEU A 78 1.30 3.65 12.15
CA LEU A 78 1.45 4.42 10.92
C LEU A 78 0.67 5.73 10.98
N VAL A 79 -0.60 5.69 11.37
CA VAL A 79 -1.44 6.89 11.51
C VAL A 79 -0.87 7.82 12.57
N GLY A 80 -0.50 7.29 13.74
CA GLY A 80 0.12 8.05 14.82
C GLY A 80 1.42 8.73 14.38
N PHE A 81 2.29 7.98 13.69
CA PHE A 81 3.55 8.48 13.14
C PHE A 81 3.30 9.62 12.15
N VAL A 82 2.37 9.45 11.21
CA VAL A 82 2.04 10.49 10.23
C VAL A 82 1.50 11.75 10.90
N ILE A 83 0.59 11.62 11.87
CA ILE A 83 0.01 12.77 12.58
C ILE A 83 1.09 13.52 13.37
N LEU A 84 1.94 12.79 14.09
CA LEU A 84 2.98 13.38 14.95
C LEU A 84 4.08 14.04 14.12
N PHE A 85 4.66 13.29 13.17
CA PHE A 85 5.84 13.71 12.43
C PHE A 85 5.53 14.64 11.27
N SER A 86 4.30 14.70 10.75
CA SER A 86 3.94 15.71 9.72
C SER A 86 4.00 17.14 10.24
N ARG A 87 3.93 17.35 11.56
CA ARG A 87 4.12 18.67 12.18
C ARG A 87 5.60 19.04 12.33
N ILE A 88 6.47 18.04 12.48
CA ILE A 88 7.90 18.20 12.75
C ILE A 88 8.69 18.25 11.44
N ILE A 89 8.47 17.25 10.58
CA ILE A 89 9.14 17.09 9.30
C ILE A 89 8.40 17.94 8.27
N ARG A 90 8.94 19.13 7.99
CA ARG A 90 8.42 20.04 6.95
C ARG A 90 8.84 19.59 5.53
N ALA A 91 8.66 18.31 5.22
CA ALA A 91 8.86 17.79 3.89
C ALA A 91 7.57 17.93 3.09
N ASN A 92 7.65 18.42 1.85
CA ASN A 92 6.49 18.51 0.98
C ASN A 92 6.78 18.02 -0.43
N VAL A 93 5.73 17.51 -1.08
CA VAL A 93 5.74 17.21 -2.50
C VAL A 93 5.69 18.54 -3.26
N SER A 94 6.72 18.79 -4.06
CA SER A 94 6.81 19.99 -4.89
C SER A 94 6.01 19.86 -6.20
N GLY A 95 5.44 20.97 -6.65
CA GLY A 95 4.70 21.06 -7.91
C GLY A 95 3.34 21.75 -7.75
N HIS A 96 2.66 21.95 -8.88
CA HIS A 96 1.34 22.57 -8.97
C HIS A 96 0.48 21.87 -10.03
N GLY A 97 -0.83 22.07 -9.95
CA GLY A 97 -1.78 21.58 -10.96
C GLY A 97 -1.83 20.05 -11.09
N PRO A 98 -2.14 19.52 -12.30
CA PRO A 98 -2.29 18.09 -12.54
C PRO A 98 -1.05 17.26 -12.18
N MET A 99 0.15 17.81 -12.38
CA MET A 99 1.39 17.11 -12.07
C MET A 99 1.59 16.89 -10.57
N LEU A 100 1.10 17.80 -9.72
CA LEU A 100 1.07 17.57 -8.27
C LEU A 100 0.13 16.41 -7.95
N MET A 101 -1.07 16.37 -8.53
CA MET A 101 -2.04 15.29 -8.29
C MET A 101 -1.49 13.94 -8.69
N THR A 102 -0.85 13.81 -9.86
CA THR A 102 -0.20 12.56 -10.27
C THR A 102 0.86 12.12 -9.26
N LYS A 103 1.72 13.04 -8.80
CA LYS A 103 2.71 12.72 -7.76
C LYS A 103 2.02 12.21 -6.49
N LEU A 104 0.98 12.88 -6.02
CA LEU A 104 0.25 12.48 -4.81
C LEU A 104 -0.37 11.09 -4.96
N VAL A 105 -1.07 10.82 -6.06
CA VAL A 105 -1.72 9.53 -6.31
C VAL A 105 -0.70 8.41 -6.41
N VAL A 106 0.39 8.59 -7.17
CA VAL A 106 1.45 7.58 -7.30
C VAL A 106 2.13 7.32 -5.96
N GLY A 107 2.49 8.37 -5.21
CA GLY A 107 3.12 8.18 -3.91
C GLY A 107 2.18 7.51 -2.91
N THR A 108 0.89 7.84 -2.92
CA THR A 108 -0.09 7.16 -2.06
C THR A 108 -0.28 5.70 -2.48
N ALA A 109 -0.30 5.40 -3.78
CA ALA A 109 -0.33 4.02 -4.26
C ALA A 109 0.89 3.22 -3.77
N ILE A 110 2.06 3.86 -3.66
CA ILE A 110 3.26 3.24 -3.05
C ILE A 110 3.05 3.01 -1.54
N VAL A 111 2.52 3.98 -0.79
CA VAL A 111 2.22 3.82 0.64
C VAL A 111 1.23 2.68 0.87
N VAL A 112 0.11 2.67 0.15
CA VAL A 112 -0.94 1.66 0.27
C VAL A 112 -0.41 0.30 -0.20
N GLY A 113 0.30 0.25 -1.32
CA GLY A 113 0.83 -0.98 -1.88
C GLY A 113 1.86 -1.67 -0.99
N LEU A 114 2.82 -0.90 -0.44
CA LEU A 114 3.77 -1.42 0.55
C LEU A 114 3.07 -1.84 1.85
N SER A 115 2.08 -1.06 2.31
CA SER A 115 1.29 -1.43 3.49
C SER A 115 0.56 -2.76 3.28
N LEU A 116 -0.10 -2.95 2.13
CA LEU A 116 -0.75 -4.21 1.76
C LEU A 116 0.25 -5.36 1.62
N SER A 117 1.42 -5.11 1.02
CA SER A 117 2.50 -6.08 0.92
C SER A 117 2.94 -6.61 2.28
N ILE A 118 3.13 -5.71 3.26
CA ILE A 118 3.46 -6.05 4.65
C ILE A 118 2.31 -6.82 5.31
N ILE A 119 1.09 -6.28 5.23
CA ILE A 119 -0.09 -6.84 5.89
C ILE A 119 -0.36 -8.25 5.38
N PHE A 120 -0.41 -8.46 4.05
CA PHE A 120 -0.67 -9.78 3.46
C PHE A 120 0.39 -10.81 3.80
N ASN A 121 1.61 -10.38 4.15
CA ASN A 121 2.67 -11.28 4.60
C ASN A 121 2.41 -11.87 5.99
N TRP A 122 1.56 -11.23 6.80
CA TRP A 122 1.14 -11.77 8.09
C TRP A 122 0.01 -12.78 8.00
N TYR A 123 -0.72 -12.81 6.87
CA TYR A 123 -1.82 -13.74 6.65
C TYR A 123 -1.39 -14.93 5.80
N SER A 124 -1.93 -16.10 6.12
CA SER A 124 -1.80 -17.29 5.30
C SER A 124 -2.59 -17.17 3.98
N ALA A 125 -2.30 -18.08 3.04
CA ALA A 125 -3.00 -18.16 1.75
C ALA A 125 -4.49 -18.41 1.94
N LYS A 126 -4.81 -19.24 2.91
CA LYS A 126 -6.17 -19.66 3.20
C LYS A 126 -6.99 -18.51 3.78
N GLU A 127 -6.40 -17.71 4.67
CA GLU A 127 -7.08 -16.55 5.28
C GLU A 127 -7.39 -15.43 4.29
N THR A 128 -6.66 -15.35 3.17
CA THR A 128 -6.83 -14.29 2.16
C THR A 128 -7.58 -14.75 0.90
N ALA A 129 -7.85 -16.05 0.77
CA ALA A 129 -8.43 -16.65 -0.43
C ALA A 129 -9.84 -16.13 -0.75
N ASP A 130 -10.60 -15.73 0.26
CA ASP A 130 -11.99 -15.29 0.11
C ASP A 130 -12.11 -13.87 -0.50
N PHE A 131 -11.04 -13.07 -0.44
CA PHE A 131 -11.05 -11.67 -0.90
C PHE A 131 -9.91 -11.30 -1.84
N VAL A 132 -8.91 -12.16 -2.02
CA VAL A 132 -7.77 -11.94 -2.91
C VAL A 132 -7.54 -13.17 -3.78
N THR A 133 -7.38 -12.97 -5.08
CA THR A 133 -6.98 -14.04 -5.99
C THR A 133 -5.51 -14.44 -5.74
N PRO A 134 -5.09 -15.64 -6.18
CA PRO A 134 -3.68 -16.05 -6.08
C PRO A 134 -2.71 -15.09 -6.78
N ASN A 135 -3.12 -14.48 -7.90
CA ASN A 135 -2.31 -13.54 -8.65
C ASN A 135 -2.06 -12.25 -7.87
N ILE A 136 -3.13 -11.66 -7.31
CA ILE A 136 -3.03 -10.44 -6.53
C ILE A 136 -2.23 -10.70 -5.26
N ARG A 137 -2.44 -11.84 -4.60
CA ARG A 137 -1.62 -12.23 -3.45
C ARG A 137 -0.14 -12.31 -3.83
N LYS A 138 0.19 -12.98 -4.94
CA LYS A 138 1.57 -13.05 -5.46
C LYS A 138 2.17 -11.67 -5.77
N PHE A 139 1.37 -10.74 -6.29
CA PHE A 139 1.79 -9.37 -6.57
C PHE A 139 2.14 -8.56 -5.30
N PHE A 140 1.64 -8.94 -4.13
CA PHE A 140 1.97 -8.28 -2.87
C PHE A 140 2.95 -9.08 -2.00
N THR A 141 2.93 -10.41 -2.08
CA THR A 141 3.72 -11.28 -1.19
C THR A 141 4.85 -12.03 -1.89
N GLY A 142 4.98 -11.97 -3.21
CA GLY A 142 6.07 -12.63 -3.93
C GLY A 142 7.39 -11.87 -3.76
N ASP A 143 8.50 -12.59 -3.58
CA ASP A 143 9.82 -12.04 -3.23
C ASP A 143 10.23 -10.84 -4.09
N LEU A 144 10.12 -10.97 -5.41
CA LEU A 144 10.44 -9.87 -6.35
C LEU A 144 9.54 -8.65 -6.12
N TYR A 145 8.24 -8.86 -5.96
CA TYR A 145 7.30 -7.76 -5.77
C TYR A 145 7.45 -7.12 -4.40
N GLN A 146 7.74 -7.89 -3.35
CA GLN A 146 8.06 -7.36 -2.04
C GLN A 146 9.32 -6.49 -2.07
N PHE A 147 10.34 -6.92 -2.79
CA PHE A 147 11.53 -6.10 -3.04
C PHE A 147 11.17 -4.80 -3.77
N LEU A 148 10.36 -4.88 -4.84
CA LEU A 148 9.91 -3.69 -5.58
C LEU A 148 9.10 -2.73 -4.70
N TRP A 149 8.16 -3.24 -3.91
CA TRP A 149 7.41 -2.44 -2.94
C TRP A 149 8.32 -1.84 -1.88
N GLY A 150 9.31 -2.60 -1.41
CA GLY A 150 10.27 -2.18 -0.40
C GLY A 150 11.20 -1.06 -0.87
N ILE A 151 11.56 -1.01 -2.16
CA ILE A 151 12.43 0.05 -2.70
C ILE A 151 11.66 1.22 -3.30
N ALA A 152 10.40 1.03 -3.70
CA ALA A 152 9.58 2.05 -4.35
C ALA A 152 9.49 3.39 -3.58
N PRO A 153 9.33 3.41 -2.23
CA PRO A 153 9.36 4.67 -1.48
C PRO A 153 10.68 5.43 -1.66
N LEU A 154 11.82 4.76 -1.62
CA LEU A 154 13.14 5.39 -1.74
C LEU A 154 13.33 6.00 -3.14
N VAL A 155 12.95 5.26 -4.17
CA VAL A 155 12.98 5.74 -5.56
C VAL A 155 12.07 6.95 -5.71
N TYR A 156 10.85 6.88 -5.18
CA TYR A 156 9.90 7.99 -5.24
C TYR A 156 10.41 9.23 -4.51
N LEU A 157 11.00 9.09 -3.33
CA LEU A 157 11.63 10.19 -2.61
C LEU A 157 12.72 10.86 -3.46
N GLY A 158 13.56 10.08 -4.16
CA GLY A 158 14.58 10.60 -5.07
C GLY A 158 14.01 11.39 -6.25
N ILE A 159 12.89 10.94 -6.82
CA ILE A 159 12.22 11.60 -7.97
C ILE A 159 11.50 12.88 -7.55
N VAL A 160 10.87 12.88 -6.38
CA VAL A 160 9.99 13.97 -5.93
C VAL A 160 10.70 15.04 -5.11
N ARG A 161 11.89 14.73 -4.58
CA ARG A 161 12.75 15.72 -3.94
C ARG A 161 13.02 16.86 -4.91
N LYS A 162 12.64 18.07 -4.49
CA LYS A 162 12.95 19.31 -5.20
C LYS A 162 14.47 19.35 -5.40
N ARG A 163 14.95 19.50 -6.65
CA ARG A 163 16.33 19.92 -6.86
C ARG A 163 16.52 21.23 -6.09
N ILE A 164 17.49 21.22 -5.19
CA ILE A 164 17.98 22.45 -4.59
C ILE A 164 18.83 23.05 -5.71
N ASP A 165 18.17 23.82 -6.58
CA ASP A 165 18.84 24.78 -7.44
C ASP A 165 18.98 26.09 -6.65
#